data_AF-A0A258JDH8-F1
#
_entry.id   AF-A0A258JDH8-F1
#
_cell.length_a   1.000
_cell.length_b   1.000
_cell.length_c   1.000
_cell.angle_alpha   90.00
_cell.angle_beta   90.00
_cell.angle_gamma   90.00
#
_symmetry.space_group_name_H-M   'P 1'
#
loop_
_entity.id
_entity.type
_entity.pdbx_description
1 polymer ?
#
loop_
_entity_poly.entity_id
_entity_poly.type
_entity_poly.pdbx_seq_one_letter_code
_entity_poly.pdbx_strand_id
1 'polypeptide(L)'
;MTQLLASRSDPINQQSRSHRQLATFVDWIKPEKTTRATIKTQAADVRRLISGQAEKDGLSVLAMPDSGSYAKHTGLRRHMRGEVEVEGLDVDLPFVVKPTTEEGERIGNLLNRFDVYAKASYPNTPR
;
A
#
# COMPACT_ATOMS: atom_id res chain seq x y z
N MET A 1 38.46 -8.82 54.16
CA MET A 1 37.02 -8.92 53.81
C MET A 1 36.87 -8.40 52.39
N THR A 2 36.88 -9.30 51.42
CA THR A 2 36.88 -8.97 50.00
C THR A 2 35.44 -8.81 49.54
N GLN A 3 35.07 -7.60 49.10
CA GLN A 3 33.77 -7.32 48.49
C GLN A 3 33.63 -8.12 47.19
N LEU A 4 32.68 -9.05 47.15
CA LEU A 4 32.21 -9.64 45.90
C LEU A 4 31.38 -8.60 45.16
N LEU A 5 31.95 -8.04 44.11
CA LEU A 5 31.25 -7.23 43.12
C LEU A 5 30.23 -8.11 42.39
N ALA A 6 28.98 -7.68 42.40
CA ALA A 6 27.88 -8.25 41.65
C ALA A 6 28.22 -8.29 40.15
N SER A 7 28.33 -9.50 39.59
CA SER A 7 28.22 -9.68 38.15
C SER A 7 26.77 -9.38 37.76
N ARG A 8 26.54 -8.18 37.21
CA ARG A 8 25.30 -7.89 36.49
C ARG A 8 25.21 -8.92 35.36
N SER A 9 24.29 -9.86 35.49
CA SER A 9 23.88 -10.72 34.39
C SER A 9 23.37 -9.81 33.28
N ASP A 10 24.06 -9.80 32.14
CA ASP A 10 23.55 -9.26 30.89
C ASP A 10 22.12 -9.80 30.66
N PRO A 11 21.20 -9.02 30.08
CA PRO A 11 19.84 -9.49 29.85
C PRO A 11 19.91 -10.65 28.86
N ILE A 12 19.88 -11.88 29.40
CA ILE A 12 19.75 -13.12 28.65
C ILE A 12 18.52 -12.95 27.76
N ASN A 13 18.69 -13.17 26.46
CA ASN A 13 17.60 -13.17 25.51
C ASN A 13 16.57 -14.25 25.92
N GLN A 14 15.55 -13.85 26.69
CA GLN A 14 14.55 -14.72 27.33
C GLN A 14 13.56 -15.36 26.33
N GLN A 15 13.76 -15.15 25.02
CA GLN A 15 12.82 -15.61 24.01
C GLN A 15 13.05 -17.08 23.65
N SER A 16 11.95 -17.84 23.62
CA SER A 16 11.98 -19.24 23.17
C SER A 16 12.50 -19.36 21.73
N ARG A 17 13.02 -20.54 21.37
CA ARG A 17 13.44 -20.82 19.99
C ARG A 17 12.32 -20.56 18.99
N SER A 18 11.10 -20.98 19.31
CA SER A 18 9.92 -20.78 18.46
C SER A 18 9.60 -19.30 18.26
N HIS A 19 9.74 -18.48 19.31
CA HIS A 19 9.54 -17.02 19.18
C HIS A 19 10.55 -16.42 18.19
N ARG A 20 11.83 -16.76 18.31
CA ARG A 20 12.88 -16.25 17.41
C ARG A 20 12.61 -16.66 15.96
N GLN A 21 12.25 -17.93 15.73
CA GLN A 21 11.92 -18.44 14.40
C GLN A 21 10.71 -17.72 13.80
N LEU A 22 9.65 -17.51 14.58
CA LEU A 22 8.48 -16.78 14.12
C LEU A 22 8.81 -15.32 13.80
N ALA A 23 9.58 -14.65 14.66
CA ALA A 23 10.02 -13.27 14.43
C ALA A 23 10.82 -13.16 13.12
N THR A 24 11.77 -14.07 12.88
CA THR A 24 12.53 -14.11 11.62
C THR A 24 11.63 -14.36 10.41
N PHE A 25 10.63 -15.24 10.52
CA PHE A 25 9.67 -15.47 9.46
C PHE A 25 8.80 -14.23 9.18
N VAL A 26 8.32 -13.56 10.23
CA VAL A 26 7.55 -12.31 10.13
C VAL A 26 8.37 -11.21 9.45
N ASP A 27 9.65 -11.06 9.81
CA ASP A 27 10.54 -10.10 9.16
C ASP A 27 10.75 -10.44 7.68
N TRP A 28 10.81 -11.73 7.33
CA TRP A 28 10.95 -12.17 5.94
C TRP A 28 9.71 -11.88 5.06
N ILE A 29 8.50 -12.04 5.60
CA ILE A 29 7.25 -11.75 4.88
C ILE A 29 6.85 -10.27 4.94
N LYS A 30 7.53 -9.45 5.75
CA LYS A 30 7.23 -8.02 5.85
C LYS A 30 7.77 -7.28 4.63
N PRO A 31 7.03 -6.29 4.10
CA PRO A 31 7.52 -5.43 3.04
C PRO A 31 8.74 -4.61 3.48
N GLU A 32 9.69 -4.42 2.57
CA GLU A 32 10.85 -3.58 2.84
C GLU A 32 10.46 -2.17 3.29
N LYS A 33 11.25 -1.60 4.20
CA LYS A 33 10.96 -0.25 4.73
C LYS A 33 11.22 0.84 3.69
N THR A 34 12.20 0.63 2.82
CA THR A 34 12.68 1.54 1.77
C THR A 34 11.63 1.77 0.67
N THR A 35 10.79 0.78 0.37
CA THR A 35 9.78 0.87 -0.70
C THR A 35 8.55 1.71 -0.32
N ARG A 36 8.33 1.98 0.98
CA ARG A 36 7.15 2.74 1.45
C ARG A 36 7.11 4.18 0.97
N ALA A 37 8.25 4.85 0.92
CA ALA A 37 8.32 6.23 0.44
C ALA A 37 7.95 6.30 -1.04
N THR A 38 8.52 5.40 -1.86
CA THR A 38 8.21 5.27 -3.29
C THR A 38 6.74 4.96 -3.52
N ILE A 39 6.17 4.00 -2.78
CA ILE A 39 4.75 3.67 -2.85
C ILE A 39 3.87 4.88 -2.52
N LYS A 40 4.21 5.62 -1.46
CA LYS A 40 3.46 6.82 -1.06
C LYS A 40 3.47 7.88 -2.17
N THR A 41 4.63 8.14 -2.78
CA THR A 41 4.75 9.09 -3.89
C THR A 41 3.92 8.63 -5.09
N GLN A 42 4.04 7.37 -5.49
CA GLN A 42 3.28 6.82 -6.61
C GLN A 42 1.76 6.85 -6.35
N ALA A 43 1.31 6.52 -5.14
CA ALA A 43 -0.08 6.60 -4.74
C ALA A 43 -0.62 8.04 -4.83
N ALA A 44 0.17 9.03 -4.41
CA ALA A 44 -0.20 10.44 -4.52
C ALA A 44 -0.33 10.88 -5.98
N ASP A 45 0.57 10.43 -6.85
CA ASP A 45 0.49 10.71 -8.30
C ASP A 45 -0.72 10.07 -8.96
N VAL A 46 -1.01 8.80 -8.64
CA VAL A 46 -2.22 8.12 -9.12
C VAL A 46 -3.48 8.88 -8.69
N ARG A 47 -3.56 9.28 -7.41
CA ARG A 47 -4.68 10.06 -6.89
C ARG A 47 -4.87 11.36 -7.67
N ARG A 48 -3.78 12.13 -7.86
CA ARG A 48 -3.79 13.41 -8.59
C ARG A 48 -4.23 13.26 -10.05
N LEU A 49 -3.70 12.27 -10.77
CA LEU A 49 -3.99 12.08 -12.19
C LEU A 49 -5.44 11.61 -12.41
N ILE A 50 -5.88 10.63 -11.63
CA ILE A 50 -7.25 10.10 -11.74
C ILE A 50 -8.28 11.14 -11.30
N SER A 51 -8.05 11.88 -10.21
CA SER A 51 -8.97 12.93 -9.77
C SER A 51 -9.09 14.04 -10.81
N GLY A 52 -7.97 14.48 -11.38
CA GLY A 52 -7.97 15.50 -12.43
C GLY A 52 -8.68 15.07 -13.70
N GLN A 53 -8.71 13.78 -14.03
CA GLN A 53 -9.49 13.28 -15.16
C GLN A 53 -10.98 13.13 -14.80
N ALA A 54 -11.31 12.67 -13.60
CA ALA A 54 -12.69 12.58 -13.12
C ALA A 54 -13.40 13.95 -13.12
N GLU A 55 -12.69 15.01 -12.72
CA GLU A 55 -13.21 16.39 -12.72
C GLU A 55 -13.54 16.90 -14.13
N LYS A 56 -12.70 16.59 -15.13
CA LYS A 56 -12.96 16.95 -16.54
C LYS A 56 -14.22 16.29 -17.09
N ASP A 57 -14.61 15.16 -16.52
CA ASP A 57 -15.73 14.33 -16.94
C ASP A 57 -17.02 14.57 -16.12
N GLY A 58 -17.05 15.63 -15.31
CA GLY A 58 -18.23 16.00 -14.52
C GLY A 58 -18.45 15.13 -13.28
N LEU A 59 -17.37 14.64 -12.67
CA LEU A 59 -17.41 14.01 -11.35
C LEU A 59 -16.68 14.90 -10.33
N SER A 60 -17.28 15.11 -9.17
CA SER A 60 -16.59 15.75 -8.05
C SER A 60 -15.98 14.69 -7.15
N VAL A 61 -14.67 14.75 -6.89
CA VAL A 61 -14.01 13.88 -5.92
C VAL A 61 -14.14 14.49 -4.52
N LEU A 62 -14.87 13.81 -3.63
CA LEU A 62 -15.12 14.27 -2.26
C LEU A 62 -14.01 13.86 -1.30
N ALA A 63 -13.48 12.65 -1.46
CA ALA A 63 -12.45 12.11 -0.57
C ALA A 63 -11.63 11.01 -1.27
N MET A 64 -10.39 10.86 -0.80
CA MET A 64 -9.45 9.85 -1.27
C MET A 64 -8.77 9.19 -0.05
N PRO A 65 -9.53 8.45 0.79
CA PRO A 65 -8.99 7.90 2.03
C PRO A 65 -7.93 6.84 1.75
N ASP A 66 -7.02 6.64 2.70
CA ASP A 66 -6.13 5.49 2.70
C ASP A 66 -6.89 4.23 3.11
N SER A 67 -6.58 3.11 2.46
CA SER A 67 -7.31 1.86 2.62
C SER A 67 -6.38 0.66 2.55
N GLY A 68 -6.95 -0.50 2.88
CA GLY A 68 -6.29 -1.76 2.62
C GLY A 68 -5.21 -2.13 3.60
N SER A 69 -4.52 -3.21 3.23
CA SER A 69 -3.41 -3.74 4.01
C SER A 69 -2.22 -2.78 4.07
N TYR A 70 -2.05 -1.93 3.05
CA TYR A 70 -1.04 -0.88 3.03
C TYR A 70 -1.28 0.16 4.14
N ALA A 71 -2.49 0.72 4.21
CA ALA A 71 -2.86 1.72 5.22
C ALA A 71 -2.79 1.18 6.65
N LYS A 72 -3.13 -0.10 6.84
CA LYS A 72 -3.09 -0.77 8.15
C LYS A 72 -1.71 -1.34 8.53
N HIS A 73 -0.70 -1.18 7.67
CA HIS A 73 0.62 -1.78 7.83
C HIS A 73 0.61 -3.32 7.97
N THR A 74 -0.40 -3.99 7.43
CA THR A 74 -0.56 -5.44 7.42
C THR A 74 -0.28 -6.08 6.05
N GLY A 75 0.12 -5.28 5.05
CA GLY A 75 0.50 -5.78 3.74
C GLY A 75 1.69 -6.74 3.84
N LEU A 76 1.64 -7.82 3.06
CA LEU A 76 2.68 -8.84 2.99
C LEU A 76 3.54 -8.64 1.74
N ARG A 77 4.83 -9.00 1.85
CA ARG A 77 5.75 -9.07 0.72
C ARG A 77 5.20 -10.09 -0.30
N ARG A 78 5.02 -9.66 -1.55
CA ARG A 78 4.69 -10.56 -2.67
C ARG A 78 5.99 -11.03 -3.30
N HIS A 79 6.17 -12.34 -3.41
CA HIS A 79 7.37 -12.95 -3.98
C HIS A 79 7.20 -13.39 -5.44
N MET A 80 6.01 -13.29 -6.05
CA MET A 80 5.81 -13.59 -7.48
C MET A 80 4.61 -12.87 -8.09
N ARG A 81 4.81 -12.27 -9.28
CA ARG A 81 3.76 -11.95 -10.27
C ARG A 81 4.37 -12.05 -11.69
N GLY A 82 4.46 -13.26 -12.25
CA GLY A 82 5.02 -13.48 -13.60
C GLY A 82 6.54 -13.24 -13.71
N GLU A 83 7.05 -12.99 -14.93
CA GLU A 83 8.47 -12.73 -15.24
C GLU A 83 9.04 -11.41 -14.68
N VAL A 84 8.35 -10.75 -13.74
CA VAL A 84 8.76 -9.46 -13.21
C VAL A 84 9.13 -9.59 -11.74
N GLU A 85 10.43 -9.42 -11.46
CA GLU A 85 11.03 -9.38 -10.13
C GLU A 85 10.80 -8.00 -9.49
N VAL A 86 9.54 -7.58 -9.34
CA VAL A 86 9.23 -6.38 -8.55
C VAL A 86 8.55 -6.82 -7.27
N GLU A 87 9.27 -6.60 -6.16
CA GLU A 87 8.72 -6.67 -4.81
C GLU A 87 7.64 -5.60 -4.64
N GLY A 88 6.41 -5.94 -5.01
CA GLY A 88 5.27 -5.05 -4.96
C GLY A 88 4.34 -5.36 -3.79
N LEU A 89 3.84 -4.31 -3.15
CA LEU A 89 2.64 -4.37 -2.33
C LEU A 89 1.43 -3.98 -3.17
N ASP A 90 0.29 -4.63 -2.91
CA ASP A 90 -0.99 -4.08 -3.38
C ASP A 90 -1.35 -2.84 -2.57
N VAL A 91 -1.82 -1.80 -3.25
CA VAL A 91 -2.17 -0.53 -2.62
C VAL A 91 -3.58 -0.15 -3.04
N ASP A 92 -4.51 -0.24 -2.09
CA ASP A 92 -5.89 0.14 -2.33
C ASP A 92 -6.02 1.66 -2.33
N LEU A 93 -6.50 2.23 -3.43
CA LEU A 93 -6.73 3.67 -3.60
C LEU A 93 -8.21 3.97 -3.84
N PRO A 94 -9.04 4.08 -2.78
CA PRO A 94 -10.44 4.47 -2.90
C PRO A 94 -10.59 5.92 -3.36
N PHE A 95 -11.64 6.15 -4.14
CA PHE A 95 -12.12 7.46 -4.54
C PHE A 95 -13.61 7.55 -4.19
N VAL A 96 -13.95 8.51 -3.34
CA VAL A 96 -15.35 8.85 -3.05
C VAL A 96 -15.74 9.96 -4.01
N VAL A 97 -16.67 9.67 -4.91
CA VAL A 97 -17.10 10.60 -5.95
C VAL A 97 -18.57 10.96 -5.78
N LYS A 98 -18.90 12.21 -6.12
CA LYS A 98 -20.26 12.70 -6.25
C LYS A 98 -20.52 13.02 -7.72
N PRO A 99 -21.55 12.43 -8.33
CA PRO A 99 -21.93 12.79 -9.68
C PRO A 99 -22.53 14.19 -9.72
N THR A 100 -22.22 14.95 -10.77
CA THR A 100 -22.87 16.23 -11.06
C THR A 100 -23.88 16.12 -12.21
N THR A 101 -24.08 14.91 -12.74
CA THR A 101 -24.98 14.57 -13.85
C THR A 101 -25.62 13.21 -13.61
N GLU A 102 -26.80 12.95 -14.19
CA GLU A 102 -27.52 11.66 -14.10
C GLU A 102 -26.69 10.48 -14.62
N GLU A 103 -25.94 10.69 -15.70
CA GLU A 103 -25.04 9.67 -16.26
C GLU A 103 -23.89 9.29 -15.30
N GLY A 104 -23.50 10.22 -14.42
CA GLY A 104 -22.50 9.99 -13.38
C GLY A 104 -22.99 9.12 -12.22
N GLU A 105 -24.30 8.97 -12.01
CA GLU A 105 -24.87 8.14 -10.93
C GLU A 105 -24.74 6.63 -11.20
N ARG A 106 -24.54 6.24 -12.46
CA ARG A 106 -24.51 4.83 -12.88
C ARG A 106 -23.17 4.18 -12.54
N ILE A 107 -23.15 3.29 -11.54
CA ILE A 107 -21.94 2.56 -11.09
C ILE A 107 -21.23 1.80 -12.24
N GLY A 108 -21.98 1.17 -13.15
CA GLY A 108 -21.39 0.48 -14.30
C GLY A 108 -20.59 1.42 -15.22
N ASN A 109 -21.04 2.67 -15.36
CA ASN A 109 -20.32 3.69 -16.11
C ASN A 109 -19.09 4.20 -15.35
N LEU A 110 -19.14 4.27 -14.02
CA LEU A 110 -18.00 4.69 -13.20
C LEU A 110 -16.81 3.74 -13.37
N LEU A 111 -17.02 2.42 -13.36
CA LEU A 111 -15.92 1.46 -13.56
C LEU A 111 -15.28 1.60 -14.95
N ASN A 112 -16.09 1.74 -16.00
CA ASN A 112 -15.59 1.97 -17.35
C ASN A 112 -14.83 3.31 -17.46
N ARG A 113 -15.33 4.36 -16.81
CA ARG A 113 -14.65 5.66 -16.72
C ARG A 113 -13.32 5.56 -15.99
N PHE A 114 -13.25 4.83 -14.87
CA PHE A 114 -11.99 4.60 -14.17
C PHE A 114 -10.95 3.91 -15.05
N ASP A 115 -11.35 2.92 -15.84
CA ASP A 115 -10.44 2.30 -16.80
C ASP A 115 -9.96 3.30 -17.87
N VAL A 116 -10.86 4.14 -18.40
CA VAL A 116 -10.51 5.23 -19.33
C VAL A 116 -9.55 6.23 -18.67
N TYR A 117 -9.74 6.58 -17.40
CA TYR A 117 -8.87 7.50 -16.67
C TYR A 117 -7.49 6.90 -16.46
N ALA A 118 -7.43 5.61 -16.14
CA ALA A 118 -6.19 4.86 -16.10
C ALA A 118 -5.52 4.80 -17.49
N LYS A 119 -6.29 4.63 -18.58
CA LYS A 119 -5.77 4.64 -19.98
C LYS A 119 -5.11 5.97 -20.31
N ALA A 120 -5.83 7.06 -20.04
CA ALA A 120 -5.36 8.42 -20.34
C ALA A 120 -4.15 8.80 -19.47
N SER A 121 -4.15 8.40 -18.20
CA SER A 121 -3.07 8.72 -17.27
C SER A 121 -1.80 7.89 -17.47
N TYR A 122 -1.96 6.65 -17.96
CA TYR A 122 -0.88 5.67 -18.13
C TYR A 122 -0.96 4.99 -19.50
N PRO A 123 -0.69 5.72 -20.60
CA PRO A 123 -0.91 5.23 -21.95
C PRO A 123 0.08 4.12 -22.37
N ASN A 124 1.26 4.07 -21.74
CA ASN A 124 2.36 3.16 -22.10
C ASN A 124 2.47 1.94 -21.18
N THR A 125 1.46 1.68 -20.34
CA THR A 125 1.48 0.56 -19.40
C THR A 125 0.86 -0.68 -20.04
N PRO A 126 1.56 -1.84 -20.08
CA PRO A 126 0.98 -3.11 -20.51
C PRO A 126 -0.22 -3.50 -19.65
N ARG A 127 -1.24 -4.12 -20.26
CA ARG A 127 -2.51 -4.44 -19.59
C ARG A 127 -2.90 -5.89 -19.74
#